data_AF-A0A2P8QSF3-F1
#
_entry.id   AF-A0A2P8QSF3-F1
#
_cell.length_a   1.000
_cell.length_b   1.000
_cell.length_c   1.000
_cell.angle_alpha   90.00
_cell.angle_beta   90.00
_cell.angle_gamma   90.00
#
_symmetry.space_group_name_H-M   'P 1'
#
loop_
_entity.id
_entity.type
_entity.pdbx_description
1 polymer ?
#
loop_
_entity_poly.entity_id
_entity_poly.type
_entity_poly.pdbx_seq_one_letter_code
_entity_poly.pdbx_strand_id
1 'polypeptide(L)' 'MFGLGWAEVGIIFIIAILIFGPKKIPELGSSLGKTLRGFKEELKNPQEDRPESEERE' A
#
# COMPACT_ATOMS: atom_id res chain seq x y z
N MET A 1 8.17 24.35 -21.21
CA MET A 1 7.61 25.36 -20.28
C MET A 1 6.98 24.59 -19.13
N PHE A 2 7.36 24.89 -17.88
CA PHE A 2 7.09 24.10 -16.66
C PHE A 2 7.76 22.73 -16.59
N GLY A 3 9.09 22.75 -16.42
CA GLY A 3 9.78 21.62 -15.79
C GLY A 3 9.48 21.68 -14.30
N LEU A 4 8.54 20.85 -13.82
CA LEU A 4 8.41 20.58 -12.39
C LEU A 4 9.70 19.89 -11.95
N GLY A 5 10.65 20.69 -11.47
CA GLY A 5 11.88 20.18 -10.90
C GLY A 5 11.59 19.47 -9.59
N TRP A 6 12.59 18.72 -9.12
CA TRP A 6 12.56 18.12 -7.79
C TRP A 6 12.34 19.16 -6.68
N ALA A 7 12.71 20.43 -6.91
CA ALA A 7 12.49 21.54 -5.99
C ALA A 7 11.00 21.90 -5.83
N GLU A 8 10.27 22.06 -6.94
CA GLU A 8 8.83 22.36 -6.93
C GLU A 8 8.02 21.23 -6.31
N VAL A 9 8.36 19.98 -6.64
CA VAL A 9 7.75 18.79 -6.02
C VAL A 9 7.99 18.80 -4.51
N GLY A 10 9.21 19.12 -4.06
CA GLY A 10 9.55 19.24 -2.65
C GLY A 10 8.73 20.30 -1.92
N ILE A 11 8.52 21.47 -2.52
CA ILE A 11 7.69 22.54 -1.94
C ILE A 11 6.25 22.10 -1.77
N ILE A 12 5.66 21.47 -2.79
CA ILE A 12 4.29 20.95 -2.72
C ILE A 12 4.18 19.89 -1.61
N PHE A 13 5.19 19.02 -1.49
CA PHE A 13 5.22 17.98 -0.47
C PHE A 13 5.30 18.57 0.95
N ILE A 14 6.09 19.63 1.15
CA ILE A 14 6.15 20.36 2.44
C ILE A 14 4.78 20.94 2.79
N ILE A 15 4.12 21.61 1.85
CA ILE A 15 2.79 22.18 2.09
C ILE A 15 1.77 21.08 2.42
N ALA A 16 1.79 19.97 1.68
CA ALA A 16 0.94 18.83 1.96
C ALA A 16 1.19 18.26 3.37
N ILE A 17 2.45 18.14 3.80
CA ILE A 17 2.81 17.71 5.16
C ILE A 17 2.33 18.70 6.22
N LEU A 18 2.34 20.01 5.96
CA LEU A 18 1.82 20.99 6.91
C LEU A 18 0.29 20.87 7.08
N ILE A 19 -0.44 20.57 6.00
CA ILE A 19 -1.90 20.41 6.03
C ILE A 19 -2.30 19.08 6.67
N PHE A 20 -1.71 17.97 6.21
CA PHE A 20 -2.07 16.63 6.66
C PHE A 20 -1.34 16.19 7.94
N GLY A 21 -0.19 16.81 8.24
CA GLY A 21 0.70 16.44 9.33
C GLY A 21 1.69 15.33 8.94
N PRO A 22 2.95 15.37 9.41
CA PRO A 22 3.98 14.38 9.06
C PRO A 22 3.65 12.97 9.56
N LYS A 23 2.80 12.85 10.59
CA LYS A 23 2.36 11.55 11.13
C LYS A 23 1.36 10.82 10.24
N LYS A 24 0.60 11.53 9.40
CA LYS A 24 -0.41 10.90 8.53
C LYS A 24 0.17 10.17 7.34
N ILE A 25 1.34 10.60 6.85
CA ILE A 25 2.06 9.92 5.77
C ILE A 25 2.42 8.46 6.14
N PRO A 26 3.12 8.17 7.26
CA PRO A 26 3.44 6.79 7.65
C PRO A 26 2.23 5.99 8.12
N GLU A 27 1.20 6.65 8.67
CA GLU A 27 -0.07 6.01 9.06
C GLU A 27 -0.83 5.48 7.84
N LEU A 28 -0.96 6.30 6.79
CA LEU A 28 -1.52 5.91 5.49
C LEU A 28 -0.66 4.84 4.83
N GLY A 29 0.67 5.00 4.81
CA GLY A 29 1.58 4.01 4.24
C GLY A 29 1.53 2.66 4.93
N SER A 30 1.42 2.64 6.27
CA SER A 30 1.27 1.40 7.04
C SER A 30 -0.07 0.71 6.77
N SER A 31 -1.14 1.49 6.63
CA SER A 31 -2.48 0.97 6.36
C SER A 31 -2.56 0.37 4.95
N LEU A 32 -2.08 1.11 3.95
CA LEU A 32 -1.97 0.64 2.57
C LEU A 32 -1.03 -0.56 2.47
N GLY A 33 0.12 -0.54 3.15
CA GLY A 33 1.10 -1.63 3.14
C GLY A 33 0.52 -2.94 3.69
N LYS A 34 -0.31 -2.89 4.73
CA LYS A 34 -1.03 -4.07 5.23
C LYS A 34 -2.01 -4.61 4.19
N THR A 35 -2.78 -3.73 3.53
CA THR A 35 -3.70 -4.13 2.47
C THR A 35 -2.98 -4.74 1.27
N LEU A 36 -1.91 -4.11 0.79
CA LEU A 36 -1.09 -4.62 -0.32
C LEU A 36 -0.43 -5.96 0.04
N ARG A 37 -0.04 -6.15 1.30
CA ARG A 37 0.52 -7.41 1.77
C ARG A 37 -0.50 -8.54 1.74
N GLY A 38 -1.72 -8.30 2.24
CA GLY A 38 -2.81 -9.29 2.17
C GLY A 38 -3.16 -9.63 0.72
N PHE A 39 -3.28 -8.61 -0.14
CA PHE A 39 -3.52 -8.80 -1.58
C PHE A 39 -2.41 -9.62 -2.25
N LYS A 40 -1.14 -9.38 -1.88
CA LYS A 40 0.00 -10.15 -2.38
C LYS A 40 0.01 -11.60 -1.88
N GLU A 41 -0.43 -11.85 -0.65
CA GLU A 41 -0.53 -13.19 -0.08
C GLU A 41 -1.62 -14.01 -0.79
N GLU A 42 -2.80 -13.44 -1.01
CA GLU A 42 -3.89 -14.06 -1.78
C GLU A 42 -3.48 -14.36 -3.24
N LEU A 43 -2.83 -13.41 -3.92
CA LEU A 43 -2.33 -13.64 -5.27
C LEU A 43 -1.24 -14.71 -5.37
N LYS A 44 -0.51 -14.98 -4.27
CA LYS A 44 0.58 -15.96 -4.23
C LYS A 44 0.10 -17.36 -3.84
N ASN A 45 -1.02 -17.48 -3.13
CA ASN A 45 -1.66 -18.75 -2.77
C ASN A 45 -3.06 -18.96 -3.41
N PRO A 46 -3.22 -18.88 -4.74
CA PRO A 46 -4.51 -19.15 -5.39
C PRO A 46 -4.94 -20.63 -5.37
N GLN A 47 -4.19 -21.53 -4.72
CA GLN A 47 -4.43 -22.98 -4.72
C GLN A 47 -4.76 -23.60 -3.36
N GLU A 48 -4.92 -22.80 -2.29
CA GLU A 48 -5.20 -23.32 -0.94
C GLU A 48 -6.72 -23.46 -0.65
N ASP A 49 -7.58 -23.24 -1.64
CA ASP A 49 -9.02 -23.54 -1.61
C ASP A 49 -9.33 -24.92 -2.24
N ARG A 50 -8.48 -25.93 -2.02
CA ARG A 50 -8.88 -27.32 -2.23
C ARG A 50 -9.15 -27.94 -0.86
N PRO A 51 -10.42 -28.22 -0.49
CA PRO A 51 -10.69 -29.02 0.68
C PRO A 51 -10.07 -30.41 0.45
N GLU A 52 -8.96 -30.67 1.12
CA GLU A 52 -8.39 -32.01 1.30
C GLU A 52 -9.29 -32.77 2.29
N SER A 53 -10.46 -33.18 1.81
CA SER A 53 -11.40 -34.03 2.53
C SER A 53 -12.26 -34.83 1.55
N GLU A 54 -11.61 -35.57 0.66
CA GLU A 54 -12.15 -36.79 0.05
C GLU A 54 -11.12 -37.92 0.28
N GLU A 55 -10.99 -38.34 1.54
CA GLU A 55 -10.53 -39.69 1.86
C GLU A 55 -11.36 -40.23 3.03
N ARG A 56 -12.42 -40.97 2.67
CA ARG A 56 -13.10 -42.08 3.37
C ARG A 56 -14.60 -42.07 3.03
N GLU A 57 -14.96 -42.69 1.91
CA GLU A 57 -15.96 -43.78 1.81
C GLU A 57 -15.57 -44.73 0.68
#